data_AF-A0A2V9U6U1-F1
#
_entry.id   AF-A0A2V9U6U1-F1
#
_cell.length_a   1.000
_cell.length_b   1.000
_cell.length_c   1.000
_cell.angle_alpha   90.00
_cell.angle_beta   90.00
_cell.angle_gamma   90.00
#
_symmetry.space_group_name_H-M   'P 1'
#
loop_
_entity.id
_entity.type
_entity.pdbx_description
1 polymer ?
#
loop_
_entity_poly.entity_id
_entity_poly.type
_entity_poly.pdbx_seq_one_letter_code
_entity_poly.pdbx_strand_id
1 'polypeptide(L)' 'MTITVQIPTPLRRLTSGSARVTCAAANLDELFSALDQQFPDLKPHLRDEAGQMRRFLNVYVNEEDI' A
#
# COMPACT_ATOMS: atom_id res chain seq x y z
N MET A 1 1.12 -14.46 -3.75
CA MET A 1 1.00 -14.18 -5.19
C MET A 1 1.67 -12.85 -5.49
N THR A 2 2.09 -12.60 -6.73
CA THR A 2 2.69 -11.30 -7.10
C THR A 2 1.58 -10.31 -7.42
N ILE A 3 1.55 -9.20 -6.68
CA ILE A 3 0.54 -8.14 -6.80
C ILE A 3 1.25 -6.86 -7.25
N THR A 4 0.64 -6.14 -8.19
CA THR A 4 1.12 -4.82 -8.62
C THR A 4 0.24 -3.75 -8.00
N VAL A 5 0.84 -2.94 -7.13
CA VAL A 5 0.19 -1.82 -6.45
C VAL A 5 0.46 -0.55 -7.24
N GLN A 6 -0.60 0.18 -7.57
CA GLN A 6 -0.47 1.50 -8.17
C GLN A 6 -0.40 2.58 -7.09
N ILE A 7 0.67 3.39 -7.14
CA ILE A 7 0.91 4.42 -6.14
C ILE A 7 0.42 5.78 -6.68
N PRO A 8 -0.56 6.42 -6.01
CA PRO A 8 -1.05 7.73 -6.41
C PRO A 8 0.05 8.78 -6.28
N THR A 9 0.00 9.81 -7.13
CA THR A 9 1.05 10.83 -7.25
C THR A 9 1.54 11.42 -5.92
N PRO A 10 0.68 11.74 -4.93
CA PRO A 10 1.12 12.28 -3.64
C PRO A 10 2.01 11.30 -2.85
N LEU A 11 1.74 10.00 -2.94
CA LEU A 11 2.45 8.96 -2.20
C LEU A 11 3.74 8.51 -2.90
N ARG A 12 3.95 8.87 -4.18
CA ARG A 12 5.15 8.48 -4.93
C ARG A 12 6.44 8.99 -4.30
N ARG A 13 6.39 10.13 -3.59
CA ARG A 13 7.56 10.66 -2.87
C ARG A 13 8.07 9.69 -1.78
N LEU A 14 7.17 8.87 -1.24
CA LEU A 14 7.44 7.88 -0.19
C LEU A 14 7.85 6.52 -0.76
N THR A 15 7.62 6.29 -2.07
CA THR A 15 7.98 5.05 -2.79
C THR A 15 9.15 5.24 -3.75
N SER A 16 10.09 6.14 -3.41
CA SER A 16 11.26 6.48 -4.24
C SER A 16 10.92 6.98 -5.65
N GLY A 17 9.74 7.60 -5.82
CA GLY A 17 9.22 8.07 -7.11
C GLY A 17 8.48 7.00 -7.92
N SER A 18 8.37 5.77 -7.42
CA SER A 18 7.79 4.65 -8.15
C SER A 18 6.27 4.79 -8.27
N ALA A 19 5.78 4.78 -9.51
CA ALA A 19 4.34 4.79 -9.81
C ALA A 19 3.68 3.42 -9.62
N ARG A 20 4.46 2.34 -9.69
CA ARG A 20 4.02 0.96 -9.49
C ARG A 20 5.02 0.24 -8.61
N VAL A 21 4.51 -0.51 -7.64
CA VAL A 21 5.31 -1.36 -6.76
C VAL A 21 4.83 -2.79 -6.93
N THR A 22 5.77 -3.70 -7.11
CA THR A 22 5.47 -5.13 -7.22
C THR A 22 5.88 -5.82 -5.93
N CYS A 23 4.93 -6.48 -5.28
CA CYS A 23 5.16 -7.16 -4.01
C CYS A 23 4.42 -8.50 -3.96
N ALA A 24 4.94 -9.41 -3.14
CA ALA A 24 4.32 -10.72 -2.95
C ALA A 24 3.46 -10.70 -1.68
N ALA A 25 2.17 -10.98 -1.83
CA ALA A 25 1.22 -11.09 -0.71
C ALA A 25 0.10 -12.10 -1.03
N ALA A 26 -0.52 -12.65 0.00
CA ALA A 26 -1.70 -13.51 -0.10
C ALA A 26 -3.00 -12.80 0.29
N ASN A 27 -2.92 -11.73 1.08
CA ASN A 27 -4.06 -10.93 1.53
C ASN A 27 -3.64 -9.46 1.70
N LEU A 28 -4.61 -8.61 2.02
CA LEU A 28 -4.39 -7.17 2.11
C LEU A 28 -3.47 -6.78 3.27
N ASP A 29 -3.55 -7.49 4.40
CA ASP A 29 -2.68 -7.22 5.56
C ASP A 29 -1.21 -7.51 5.23
N GLU A 30 -0.94 -8.66 4.58
CA GLU A 30 0.39 -9.02 4.08
C GLU A 30 0.90 -8.04 3.04
N LEU A 31 0.02 -7.53 2.15
CA LEU A 31 0.39 -6.53 1.16
C LEU A 31 0.91 -5.26 1.82
N PHE A 32 0.18 -4.76 2.81
CA PHE A 32 0.60 -3.60 3.57
C PHE A 32 1.87 -3.87 4.38
N SER A 33 2.03 -5.04 5.01
CA SER A 33 3.28 -5.39 5.68
C SER A 33 4.47 -5.45 4.72
N ALA A 34 4.30 -5.96 3.51
CA ALA A 34 5.33 -5.97 2.48
C ALA A 34 5.68 -4.55 2.00
N LEU A 35 4.68 -3.69 1.84
CA LEU A 35 4.89 -2.27 1.52
C LEU A 35 5.58 -1.52 2.66
N ASP A 36 5.21 -1.79 3.91
CA ASP A 36 5.84 -1.19 5.10
C ASP A 36 7.32 -1.60 5.22
N GLN A 37 7.66 -2.85 4.88
CA GLN A 37 9.04 -3.33 4.87
C GLN A 37 9.88 -2.69 3.76
N GLN A 38 9.31 -2.46 2.58
CA GLN A 38 10.01 -1.79 1.47
C GLN A 38 10.06 -0.27 1.64
N PHE A 39 9.00 0.33 2.17
CA PHE A 39 8.77 1.77 2.27
C PHE A 39 8.24 2.13 3.67
N PRO A 40 9.10 2.16 4.70
CA PRO A 40 8.68 2.46 6.07
C PRO A 40 8.05 3.84 6.23
N ASP A 41 8.42 4.80 5.38
CA ASP A 41 7.84 6.15 5.35
C ASP A 41 6.39 6.17 4.82
N LEU A 42 5.95 5.11 4.11
CA LEU A 42 4.59 4.97 3.60
C LEU A 42 3.62 4.49 4.68
N LYS A 43 4.11 3.72 5.67
CA LYS A 43 3.32 3.17 6.78
C LYS A 43 2.37 4.17 7.45
N PRO A 44 2.81 5.35 7.92
CA PRO A 44 1.93 6.31 8.59
C PRO A 44 0.85 6.89 7.67
N HIS A 45 0.98 6.74 6.34
CA HIS A 45 -0.03 7.18 5.37
C HIS A 45 -1.07 6.11 5.06
N LEU A 46 -0.75 4.84 5.28
CA LEU A 46 -1.67 3.71 5.00
C LEU A 46 -2.38 3.24 6.26
N ARG A 47 -1.65 3.17 7.38
CA ARG A 47 -2.15 2.72 8.68
C ARG A 47 -2.12 3.85 9.71
N ASP A 48 -3.00 3.75 10.70
CA ASP A 48 -2.96 4.57 11.91
C ASP A 48 -2.02 3.99 12.97
N GLU A 49 -1.93 4.64 14.14
CA GLU A 49 -1.10 4.18 15.26
C GLU A 49 -1.60 2.86 15.88
N ALA A 50 -2.88 2.51 15.69
CA ALA A 50 -3.46 1.24 16.10
C ALA A 50 -3.22 0.12 15.07
N GLY A 51 -2.59 0.42 13.93
CA GLY A 51 -2.31 -0.51 12.85
C GLY A 51 -3.49 -0.76 11.91
N GLN A 52 -4.60 -0.03 12.07
CA GLN A 52 -5.76 -0.13 11.18
C GLN A 52 -5.59 0.73 9.94
N MET A 53 -6.24 0.33 8.84
CA MET A 53 -6.25 1.13 7.61
C MET A 53 -6.94 2.46 7.83
N ARG A 54 -6.34 3.52 7.31
CA ARG A 54 -6.94 4.85 7.39
C ARG A 54 -8.25 4.88 6.60
N ARG A 55 -9.30 5.41 7.21
CA ARG A 55 -10.64 5.59 6.61
C ARG A 55 -10.70 6.42 5.32
N PHE A 56 -9.61 7.10 4.96
CA PHE A 56 -9.52 7.93 3.76
C PHE A 56 -8.81 7.23 2.59
N LEU A 57 -8.41 5.96 2.78
CA LEU A 57 -7.78 5.16 1.75
C LEU A 57 -8.83 4.25 1.11
N ASN A 58 -9.09 4.47 -0.18
CA ASN A 58 -9.89 3.55 -0.97
C ASN A 58 -8.93 2.56 -1.63
N VAL A 59 -9.16 1.27 -1.42
CA VAL A 59 -8.35 0.20 -1.99
C VAL A 59 -9.20 -0.55 -3.00
N TYR A 60 -8.69 -0.68 -4.21
CA TYR A 60 -9.37 -1.43 -5.27
C TYR A 60 -8.52 -2.65 -5.63
N VAL A 61 -9.12 -3.83 -5.62
CA VAL A 61 -8.49 -5.07 -6.05
C VAL A 61 -9.17 -5.50 -7.34
N ASN A 62 -8.43 -5.48 -8.45
CA ASN A 62 -8.97 -5.84 -9.78
C ASN A 62 -10.27 -5.10 -10.14
N GLU A 63 -10.33 -3.79 -9.86
CA GLU A 63 -11.50 -2.92 -10.11
C GLU A 63 -12.70 -3.14 -9.18
N GLU A 64 -12.56 -4.00 -8.17
CA GLU A 64 -13.54 -4.21 -7.12
C GLU A 64 -13.15 -3.43 -5.84
N ASP A 65 -14.12 -2.72 -5.25
CA ASP A 65 -13.97 -1.98 -3.99
C ASP A 65 -14.14 -2.95 -2.81
N ILE A 66 -13.28 -2.85 -1.79
CA ILE A 66 -13.19 -3.82 -0.68
C ILE A 66 -13.22 -3.18 0.71
#